data_AF-A0A354UA17-F1
#
_entry.id   AF-A0A354UA17-F1
#
_cell.length_a   1.000
_cell.length_b   1.000
_cell.length_c   1.000
_cell.angle_alpha   90.00
_cell.angle_beta   90.00
_cell.angle_gamma   90.00
#
_symmetry.space_group_name_H-M   'P 1'
#
loop_
_entity.id
_entity.type
_entity.pdbx_description
1 polymer ?
#
loop_
_entity_poly.entity_id
_entity_poly.type
_entity_poly.pdbx_seq_one_letter_code
_entity_poly.pdbx_strand_id
1 'polypeptide(L)'
;MKEFKVENHADSFLPEDKNWKLVWSDEFDGTELDRSKWGFRLNFWGKPFPAFTEEGVVLDGKSHLQLHLVKKNGVYCSPHLQTG
;
A
#
# COMPACT_ATOMS: atom_id res chain seq x y z
N MET A 1 -26.67 -13.77 0.50
CA MET A 1 -25.41 -13.04 0.22
C MET A 1 -24.30 -13.74 0.99
N LYS A 2 -23.11 -13.94 0.43
CA LYS A 2 -22.03 -14.69 1.10
C LYS A 2 -21.07 -13.72 1.78
N GLU A 3 -20.75 -13.95 3.06
CA GLU A 3 -19.80 -13.12 3.81
C GLU A 3 -18.35 -13.57 3.58
N PHE A 4 -17.46 -12.60 3.40
CA PHE A 4 -16.01 -12.77 3.44
C PHE A 4 -15.47 -11.91 4.59
N LYS A 5 -14.75 -12.55 5.52
CA LYS A 5 -14.32 -11.93 6.78
C LYS A 5 -12.83 -11.71 6.78
N VAL A 6 -12.43 -10.54 7.25
CA VAL A 6 -11.06 -10.22 7.64
C VAL A 6 -11.12 -9.84 9.12
N GLU A 7 -10.22 -10.41 9.92
CA GLU A 7 -10.24 -10.21 11.36
C GLU A 7 -10.12 -8.72 11.70
N ASN A 8 -10.96 -8.21 12.61
CA ASN A 8 -11.00 -6.81 13.04
C ASN A 8 -11.39 -5.78 11.95
N HIS A 9 -11.90 -6.24 10.80
CA HIS A 9 -12.38 -5.40 9.71
C HIS A 9 -13.85 -5.65 9.40
N ALA A 10 -14.46 -4.73 8.67
CA ALA A 10 -15.84 -4.88 8.23
C ALA A 10 -15.98 -6.04 7.23
N ASP A 11 -17.09 -6.76 7.32
CA ASP A 11 -17.37 -7.88 6.43
C ASP A 11 -17.56 -7.41 4.99
N SER A 12 -16.99 -8.16 4.05
CA SER A 12 -17.24 -8.00 2.62
C SER A 12 -18.38 -8.93 2.19
N PHE A 13 -19.27 -8.41 1.36
CA PHE A 13 -20.42 -9.14 0.88
C PHE A 13 -20.27 -9.55 -0.58
N LEU A 14 -20.26 -10.86 -0.82
CA LEU A 14 -20.14 -11.44 -2.14
C LEU A 14 -21.53 -11.80 -2.70
N PRO A 15 -21.73 -11.70 -4.04
CA PRO A 15 -22.94 -12.16 -4.70
C PRO A 15 -23.23 -13.64 -4.42
N GLU A 16 -24.50 -14.02 -4.30
CA GLU A 16 -24.93 -15.36 -3.90
C GLU A 16 -24.48 -16.47 -4.86
N ASP A 17 -24.41 -16.17 -6.15
CA ASP A 17 -24.06 -17.11 -7.21
C ASP A 17 -22.56 -17.12 -7.54
N LYS A 18 -21.73 -16.39 -6.77
CA LYS A 18 -20.29 -16.25 -7.02
C LYS A 18 -19.45 -16.75 -5.84
N ASN A 19 -18.30 -17.33 -6.17
CA ASN A 19 -17.29 -17.76 -5.21
C ASN A 19 -15.96 -17.08 -5.50
N TRP A 20 -15.92 -15.74 -5.36
CA TRP A 20 -14.69 -14.98 -5.51
C TRP A 20 -13.66 -15.37 -4.46
N LYS A 21 -12.40 -15.43 -4.88
CA LYS A 21 -11.26 -15.67 -4.00
C LYS A 21 -10.43 -14.40 -3.94
N LEU A 22 -10.15 -13.90 -2.74
CA LEU A 22 -9.19 -12.82 -2.53
C LEU A 22 -7.78 -13.35 -2.87
N VAL A 23 -7.13 -12.72 -3.85
CA VAL A 23 -5.79 -13.14 -4.31
C VAL A 23 -4.69 -12.20 -3.84
N TRP A 24 -5.03 -10.98 -3.46
CA TRP A 24 -4.10 -9.97 -2.99
C TRP A 24 -4.86 -8.92 -2.16
N SER A 25 -4.28 -8.50 -1.03
CA SER A 25 -4.82 -7.47 -0.13
C SER A 25 -3.75 -7.01 0.85
N ASP A 26 -3.94 -5.82 1.40
CA ASP A 26 -3.21 -5.31 2.55
C ASP A 26 -4.12 -4.34 3.30
N GLU A 27 -4.40 -4.62 4.57
CA GLU A 27 -5.28 -3.79 5.41
C GLU A 27 -4.51 -2.69 6.14
N PHE A 28 -3.16 -2.71 6.07
CA PHE A 28 -2.27 -1.73 6.70
C PHE A 28 -2.42 -1.61 8.23
N ASP A 29 -2.76 -2.70 8.90
CA ASP A 29 -2.88 -2.76 10.37
C ASP A 29 -1.53 -2.77 11.11
N GLY A 30 -0.45 -3.03 10.39
CA GLY A 30 0.91 -3.02 10.94
C GLY A 30 1.45 -1.60 11.16
N THR A 31 2.67 -1.52 11.70
CA THR A 31 3.43 -0.25 11.83
C THR A 31 4.57 -0.15 10.80
N GLU A 32 4.70 -1.14 9.92
CA GLU A 32 5.76 -1.25 8.93
C GLU A 32 5.19 -1.73 7.60
N LEU A 33 5.76 -1.24 6.49
CA LEU A 33 5.33 -1.64 5.15
C LEU A 33 5.72 -3.10 4.86
N ASP A 34 4.74 -3.92 4.46
CA ASP A 34 4.99 -5.31 4.04
C ASP A 34 5.75 -5.34 2.70
N ARG A 35 7.07 -5.51 2.77
CA ARG A 35 7.97 -5.58 1.61
C ARG A 35 7.83 -6.88 0.81
N SER A 36 7.07 -7.87 1.28
CA SER A 36 6.72 -9.05 0.48
C SER A 36 5.59 -8.77 -0.51
N LYS A 37 4.77 -7.73 -0.26
CA LYS A 37 3.67 -7.28 -1.13
C LYS A 37 4.00 -6.03 -1.93
N TRP A 38 4.80 -5.14 -1.33
CA TRP A 38 5.06 -3.81 -1.87
C TRP A 38 6.52 -3.57 -2.19
N GLY A 39 6.76 -2.98 -3.36
CA GLY A 39 8.03 -2.39 -3.75
C GLY A 39 7.92 -0.88 -3.94
N PHE A 40 9.06 -0.20 -3.99
CA PHE A 40 9.12 1.22 -4.33
C PHE A 40 9.39 1.40 -5.83
N ARG A 41 8.61 2.29 -6.45
CA ARG A 41 8.85 2.76 -7.81
C ARG A 41 9.84 3.93 -7.76
N LEU A 42 11.11 3.64 -8.03
CA LEU A 42 12.19 4.63 -8.04
C LEU A 42 12.55 5.14 -9.43
N ASN A 43 12.02 4.49 -10.47
CA ASN A 43 12.35 4.80 -11.86
C ASN A 43 11.19 5.48 -12.59
N PHE A 44 11.51 6.49 -13.39
CA PHE A 44 10.64 7.08 -14.39
C PHE A 44 11.25 6.82 -15.77
N TRP A 45 10.52 6.10 -16.63
CA TRP A 45 10.99 5.72 -17.98
C TRP A 45 12.34 4.95 -17.95
N GLY A 46 12.46 4.00 -17.02
CA GLY A 46 13.62 3.12 -16.90
C GLY A 46 14.86 3.78 -16.27
N LYS A 47 14.76 5.01 -15.76
CA LYS A 47 15.86 5.71 -15.09
C LYS A 47 15.48 6.21 -13.70
N PRO A 48 16.42 6.26 -12.74
CA PRO A 48 16.16 6.84 -11.42
C PRO A 48 15.60 8.26 -11.53
N PHE A 49 14.54 8.56 -10.78
CA PHE A 49 13.91 9.87 -10.79
C PHE A 49 14.12 10.60 -9.45
N PRO A 50 14.74 11.80 -9.44
CA PRO A 50 15.13 12.47 -8.19
C PRO A 50 13.99 12.79 -7.20
N ALA A 51 12.75 12.90 -7.69
CA ALA A 51 11.59 13.16 -6.83
C ALA A 51 10.94 11.90 -6.24
N PHE A 52 11.42 10.70 -6.59
CA PHE A 52 10.94 9.44 -6.00
C PHE A 52 11.87 8.99 -4.88
N THR A 53 11.29 8.49 -3.80
CA THR A 53 12.06 8.07 -2.62
C THR A 53 11.38 6.92 -1.89
N GLU A 54 12.09 6.25 -1.00
CA GLU A 54 11.50 5.26 -0.08
C GLU A 54 11.04 5.90 1.25
N GLU A 55 11.36 7.17 1.48
CA GLU A 55 11.00 7.90 2.69
C GLU A 55 9.60 8.51 2.62
N GLY A 56 8.99 8.75 3.79
CA GLY A 56 7.66 9.36 3.90
C GLY A 56 6.51 8.34 3.91
N VAL A 57 6.79 7.04 3.91
CA VAL A 57 5.80 6.00 4.17
C VAL A 57 5.64 5.83 5.68
N VAL A 58 4.42 5.99 6.18
CA VAL A 58 4.09 5.76 7.59
C VAL A 58 2.85 4.89 7.65
N LEU A 59 2.92 3.83 8.45
CA LEU A 59 1.75 3.08 8.90
C LEU A 59 1.57 3.35 10.39
N ASP A 60 0.36 3.73 10.78
CA ASP A 60 0.03 4.13 12.16
C ASP A 60 -0.55 2.98 13.00
N GLY A 61 -0.63 1.77 12.44
CA GLY A 61 -1.29 0.62 13.05
C GLY A 61 -2.81 0.74 13.16
N LYS A 62 -3.41 1.68 12.43
CA LYS A 62 -4.85 1.97 12.43
C LYS A 62 -5.45 1.86 11.03
N SER A 63 -4.91 0.93 10.25
CA SER A 63 -5.39 0.61 8.90
C SER A 63 -5.18 1.76 7.90
N HIS A 64 -4.17 2.60 8.12
CA HIS A 64 -3.82 3.70 7.22
C HIS A 64 -2.42 3.53 6.64
N LEU A 65 -2.34 3.58 5.31
CA LEU A 65 -1.11 3.88 4.59
C LEU A 65 -1.02 5.40 4.37
N GLN A 66 0.00 6.04 4.94
CA GLN A 66 0.26 7.46 4.74
C GLN A 66 1.49 7.64 3.84
N LEU A 67 1.35 8.48 2.81
CA LEU A 67 2.41 8.83 1.88
C LEU A 67 2.68 10.34 1.97
N HIS A 68 3.75 10.70 2.67
CA HIS A 68 4.10 12.08 2.95
C HIS A 68 5.10 12.65 1.95
N LEU A 69 4.93 13.94 1.62
CA LEU A 69 5.94 14.70 0.89
C LEU A 69 7.11 15.00 1.82
N VAL A 70 8.33 14.65 1.41
CA VAL A 70 9.55 14.93 2.17
C VAL A 70 10.43 15.91 1.41
N LYS A 71 11.16 16.77 2.13
CA LYS A 71 12.11 17.70 1.52
C LYS A 71 13.54 17.22 1.75
N LYS A 72 14.26 16.94 0.66
CA LYS A 72 15.65 16.47 0.67
C LYS A 72 16.51 17.38 -0.19
N ASN A 73 17.54 17.99 0.40
CA ASN A 73 18.50 18.83 -0.32
C ASN A 73 17.81 19.92 -1.18
N GLY A 74 16.73 20.50 -0.69
CA GLY A 74 15.95 21.52 -1.42
C GLY A 74 14.93 20.97 -2.43
N VAL A 75 14.91 19.66 -2.68
CA VAL A 75 13.97 18.98 -3.58
C VAL A 75 12.84 18.36 -2.77
N TYR A 76 11.60 18.50 -3.27
CA TYR A 76 10.45 17.78 -2.70
C TYR A 76 10.33 16.41 -3.37
N CYS A 77 10.31 15.36 -2.56
CA CYS A 77 10.24 13.96 -2.97
C CYS A 77 9.02 13.29 -2.34
N SER A 78 8.51 12.23 -2.97
CA SER A 78 7.39 11.44 -2.44
C SER A 78 7.61 9.95 -2.64
N PRO A 79 7.10 9.09 -1.74
CA PRO A 79 7.13 7.64 -1.91
C PRO A 79 6.05 7.16 -2.88
N HIS A 80 6.45 6.31 -3.82
CA HIS A 80 5.56 5.74 -4.84
C HIS A 80 5.64 4.22 -4.71
N LEU A 81 4.54 3.59 -4.32
CA LEU A 81 4.48 2.13 -4.16
C LEU A 81 4.01 1.45 -5.43
N GLN A 82 4.47 0.22 -5.64
CA GLN A 82 4.03 -0.68 -6.69
C GLN A 82 3.88 -2.10 -6.13
N THR A 83 2.89 -2.83 -6.64
CA THR A 83 2.75 -4.26 -6.38
C THR A 83 3.69 -5.02 -7.31
N GLY A 84 4.35 -6.06 -6.79
CA GLY A 84 5.15 -7.00 -7.58
C GLY A 84 4.29 -8.03 -8.30
#